data_AF-A0A061GHH6-F1
#
_entry.id   AF-A0A061GHH6-F1
#
_cell.length_a   1.000
_cell.length_b   1.000
_cell.length_c   1.000
_cell.angle_alpha   90.00
_cell.angle_beta   90.00
_cell.angle_gamma   90.00
#
_symmetry.space_group_name_H-M   'P 1'
#
loop_
_entity.id
_entity.type
_entity.pdbx_description
1 polymer ?
#
loop_
_entity_poly.entity_id
_entity_poly.type
_entity_poly.pdbx_seq_one_letter_code
_entity_poly.pdbx_strand_id
1 'polypeptide(L)'
;MPRSQIGYLVPVNKNLEESASLPKLPLFYGPNFIGRDDVSVPDKRLSRKHIALTTSPDGSAHLLVEGTNPVVVRSGELRKKLSSRENAAINNGDIIELIPGHHFFKYVSSSTGEKKRSFGEANSDGESEKLTAKRNRNQRPEYKAKSANKLKEEEEDNNKGKIFVEAIRDFCVSNDELPHTFRLLKVQGLPAWANANCVSIGDVIQGDVLLAVLSNYMVDIDWLHSACPKLAKIPNVLVIHGEGDSRLDHMKRDKPSNWILHKPPLPISFGTHHSKAMLLVYPQGVRVIVHTANLIYVDWNNKSQGLWMQDFPWKDQNNSKKGCGFENDLIDYLSTLKWPEFTANFPALGNFNINSTFFKKFDYSNARVRLIASVPGYHTGPNLKKWGHMKLRSVLQECVFNKEFQKSPLVYQFSSLGSLDEKWMAELASSMSSGYSEDKAPLGLGEPLIIWPSVEDVRCSLELEVQFQVHLRMWKKDS
;
A
#
# COMPACT_ATOMS: atom_id res chain seq x y z
N MET A 1 45.30 19.69 -15.87
CA MET A 1 45.84 19.51 -14.50
C MET A 1 45.12 18.32 -13.87
N PRO A 2 45.81 17.26 -13.42
CA PRO A 2 45.16 16.21 -12.64
C PRO A 2 44.62 16.83 -11.35
N ARG A 3 43.33 16.67 -11.07
CA ARG A 3 42.75 17.15 -9.81
C ARG A 3 43.29 16.25 -8.68
N SER A 4 43.80 16.84 -7.60
CA SER A 4 44.23 16.08 -6.44
C SER A 4 43.04 15.31 -5.88
N GLN A 5 43.20 14.01 -5.63
CA GLN A 5 42.19 13.21 -4.97
C GLN A 5 42.14 13.57 -3.48
N ILE A 6 40.95 13.85 -2.97
CA ILE A 6 40.71 14.35 -1.60
C ILE A 6 40.01 13.31 -0.73
N GLY A 7 39.25 12.38 -1.31
CA GLY A 7 38.49 11.39 -0.54
C GLY A 7 37.79 10.35 -1.39
N TYR A 8 36.86 9.64 -0.74
CA TYR A 8 35.99 8.65 -1.36
C TYR A 8 34.56 8.76 -0.83
N LEU A 9 33.59 8.39 -1.66
CA LEU A 9 32.27 7.93 -1.20
C LEU A 9 32.27 6.41 -1.21
N VAL A 10 32.01 5.81 -0.05
CA VAL A 10 31.97 4.36 0.13
C VAL A 10 30.52 3.90 0.18
N PRO A 11 30.04 3.07 -0.75
CA PRO A 11 28.69 2.52 -0.70
C PRO A 11 28.48 1.67 0.57
N VAL A 12 27.39 1.91 1.29
CA VAL A 12 27.02 1.14 2.50
C VAL A 12 25.62 0.55 2.37
N ASN A 13 25.36 -0.54 3.08
CA ASN A 13 24.03 -1.17 3.14
C ASN A 13 23.09 -0.43 4.13
N LYS A 14 21.84 -0.90 4.25
CA LYS A 14 20.85 -0.34 5.19
C LYS A 14 21.28 -0.41 6.66
N ASN A 15 22.20 -1.32 6.99
CA ASN A 15 22.78 -1.48 8.33
C ASN A 15 24.07 -0.64 8.51
N LEU A 16 24.40 0.22 7.55
CA LEU A 16 25.60 1.08 7.51
C LEU A 16 26.94 0.31 7.43
N GLU A 17 26.91 -0.94 7.01
CA GLU A 17 28.11 -1.75 6.77
C GLU A 17 28.62 -1.53 5.33
N GLU A 18 29.94 -1.53 5.14
CA GLU A 18 30.55 -1.37 3.81
C GLU A 18 30.11 -2.47 2.86
N SER A 19 29.62 -2.08 1.69
CA SER A 19 29.21 -3.04 0.67
C SER A 19 30.43 -3.48 -0.13
N ALA A 20 30.92 -4.69 0.11
CA ALA A 20 32.11 -5.25 -0.58
C ALA A 20 31.92 -5.45 -2.10
N SER A 21 30.70 -5.32 -2.62
CA SER A 21 30.35 -5.57 -4.03
C SER A 21 30.41 -4.33 -4.93
N LEU A 22 30.71 -3.14 -4.42
CA LEU A 22 30.68 -1.89 -5.19
C LEU A 22 31.99 -1.09 -5.08
N PRO A 23 32.45 -0.47 -6.19
CA PRO A 23 33.64 0.34 -6.17
C PRO A 23 33.41 1.63 -5.36
N LYS A 24 34.43 2.04 -4.61
CA LYS A 24 34.47 3.35 -3.93
C LYS A 24 34.56 4.45 -4.98
N LEU A 25 33.72 5.48 -4.88
CA LEU A 25 33.74 6.59 -5.83
C LEU A 25 34.82 7.59 -5.40
N PRO A 26 35.86 7.85 -6.22
CA PRO A 26 36.90 8.80 -5.88
C PRO A 26 36.36 10.24 -5.93
N LEU A 27 36.74 11.05 -4.95
CA LEU A 27 36.43 12.48 -4.88
C LEU A 27 37.68 13.31 -5.09
N PHE A 28 37.59 14.31 -5.95
CA PHE A 28 38.68 15.20 -6.32
C PHE A 28 38.44 16.63 -5.85
N TYR A 29 39.51 17.39 -5.67
CA TYR A 29 39.43 18.80 -5.32
C TYR A 29 38.47 19.58 -6.24
N GLY A 30 37.59 20.37 -5.62
CA GLY A 30 36.51 21.08 -6.29
C GLY A 30 35.21 20.27 -6.38
N PRO A 31 34.30 20.61 -7.32
CA PRO A 31 32.99 20.00 -7.43
C PRO A 31 33.05 18.59 -8.04
N ASN A 32 32.41 17.63 -7.36
CA ASN A 32 32.17 16.25 -7.80
C ASN A 32 30.66 16.05 -7.93
N PHE A 33 30.20 15.49 -9.06
CA PHE A 33 28.77 15.26 -9.28
C PHE A 33 28.47 13.77 -9.13
N ILE A 34 27.42 13.47 -8.38
CA ILE A 34 26.95 12.10 -8.14
C ILE A 34 25.48 12.04 -8.49
N GLY A 35 25.06 11.01 -9.22
CA GLY A 35 23.68 10.83 -9.64
C GLY A 35 23.33 9.40 -9.98
N ARG A 36 22.32 9.24 -10.84
CA ARG A 36 21.69 7.94 -11.14
C ARG A 36 22.62 6.84 -11.65
N ASP A 37 23.74 7.22 -12.27
CA ASP A 37 24.67 6.27 -12.89
C ASP A 37 25.80 5.87 -11.92
N ASP A 38 25.87 6.51 -10.75
CA ASP A 38 26.88 6.30 -9.71
C ASP A 38 26.39 5.39 -8.55
N VAL A 39 25.14 4.93 -8.63
CA VAL A 39 24.53 4.02 -7.65
C VAL A 39 24.55 2.56 -8.13
N SER A 40 24.42 1.60 -7.22
CA SER A 40 24.56 0.15 -7.48
C SER A 40 23.67 -0.38 -8.60
N VAL A 41 22.44 0.13 -8.67
CA VAL A 41 21.46 -0.19 -9.70
C VAL A 41 20.94 1.15 -10.21
N PRO A 42 21.13 1.49 -11.49
CA PRO A 42 20.75 2.79 -12.02
C PRO A 42 19.29 3.14 -11.73
N ASP A 43 19.07 4.22 -10.97
CA ASP A 43 17.74 4.63 -10.54
C ASP A 43 17.29 5.86 -11.33
N LYS A 44 16.38 5.65 -12.29
CA LYS A 44 15.86 6.73 -13.17
C LYS A 44 15.16 7.85 -12.40
N ARG A 45 14.80 7.62 -11.14
CA ARG A 45 14.20 8.63 -10.25
C ARG A 45 15.24 9.60 -9.71
N LEU A 46 16.53 9.23 -9.65
CA LEU A 46 17.60 10.16 -9.33
C LEU A 46 17.95 11.01 -10.56
N SER A 47 18.37 12.25 -10.36
CA SER A 47 18.88 13.10 -11.45
C SER A 47 20.25 12.58 -11.94
N ARG A 48 20.66 12.91 -13.17
CA ARG A 48 22.01 12.56 -13.67
C ARG A 48 23.12 13.23 -12.85
N LYS A 49 22.86 14.46 -12.39
CA LYS A 49 23.63 15.17 -11.37
C LYS A 49 22.69 15.42 -10.20
N HIS A 50 22.68 14.49 -9.25
CA HIS A 50 21.72 14.53 -8.16
C HIS A 50 22.25 15.35 -6.99
N ILE A 51 23.54 15.23 -6.70
CA ILE A 51 24.28 16.09 -5.79
C ILE A 51 25.55 16.63 -6.44
N ALA A 52 25.96 17.81 -5.98
CA ALA A 52 27.29 18.34 -6.17
C ALA A 52 27.99 18.37 -4.81
N LEU A 53 29.06 17.58 -4.66
CA LEU A 53 29.91 17.55 -3.48
C LEU A 53 31.21 18.30 -3.78
N THR A 54 31.32 19.51 -3.23
CA THR A 54 32.50 20.35 -3.39
C THR A 54 33.48 20.06 -2.27
N THR A 55 34.64 19.51 -2.61
CA THR A 55 35.66 19.12 -1.62
C THR A 55 36.83 20.10 -1.61
N SER A 56 37.35 20.35 -0.42
CA SER A 56 38.46 21.26 -0.15
C SER A 56 39.73 20.49 0.24
N PRO A 57 40.94 21.08 0.13
CA PRO A 57 42.20 20.38 0.41
C PRO A 57 42.38 19.98 1.87
N ASP A 58 41.67 20.63 2.79
CA ASP A 58 41.63 20.31 4.22
C ASP A 58 40.79 19.06 4.54
N GLY A 59 40.12 18.49 3.52
CA GLY A 59 39.24 17.34 3.67
C GLY A 59 37.84 17.69 4.12
N SER A 60 37.47 18.98 4.18
CA SER A 60 36.09 19.42 4.33
C SER A 60 35.33 19.26 3.01
N ALA A 61 34.02 19.03 3.11
CA ALA A 61 33.16 18.93 1.94
C ALA A 61 31.83 19.65 2.16
N HIS A 62 31.30 20.24 1.09
CA HIS A 62 29.99 20.85 1.06
C HIS A 62 29.12 20.17 0.02
N LEU A 63 27.96 19.68 0.44
CA LEU A 63 26.97 19.05 -0.41
C LEU A 63 25.91 20.07 -0.81
N LEU A 64 25.61 20.13 -2.10
CA LEU A 64 24.48 20.84 -2.69
C LEU A 64 23.57 19.84 -3.42
N VAL A 65 22.27 19.92 -3.19
CA VAL A 65 21.29 19.09 -3.92
C VAL A 65 20.96 19.76 -5.25
N GLU A 66 21.42 19.18 -6.36
CA GLU A 66 21.12 19.66 -7.71
C GLU A 66 19.86 19.02 -8.30
N GLY A 67 19.51 17.82 -7.84
CA GLY A 67 18.33 17.10 -8.30
C GLY A 67 17.01 17.66 -7.78
N THR A 68 15.92 17.16 -8.34
CA THR A 68 14.55 17.49 -7.89
C THR A 68 14.12 16.72 -6.66
N ASN A 69 14.77 15.57 -6.39
CA ASN A 69 14.49 14.76 -5.21
C ASN A 69 15.48 15.07 -4.07
N PRO A 70 15.06 14.89 -2.81
CA PRO A 70 15.86 15.28 -1.65
C PRO A 70 16.99 14.30 -1.35
N VAL A 71 17.92 14.75 -0.51
CA VAL A 71 19.03 13.94 0.02
C VAL A 71 19.03 14.04 1.53
N VAL A 72 19.37 12.96 2.22
CA VAL A 72 19.49 12.95 3.68
C VAL A 72 20.96 12.82 4.05
N VAL A 73 21.42 13.68 4.96
CA VAL A 73 22.75 13.62 5.55
C VAL A 73 22.61 13.22 7.01
N ARG A 74 23.36 12.21 7.44
CA ARG A 74 23.45 11.77 8.83
C ARG A 74 24.85 12.01 9.35
N SER A 75 24.97 12.81 10.41
CA SER A 75 26.21 13.09 11.12
C SER A 75 26.03 12.64 12.57
N GLY A 76 26.53 11.45 12.91
CA GLY A 76 26.23 10.79 14.17
C GLY A 76 24.71 10.52 14.33
N GLU A 77 24.12 11.03 15.41
CA GLU A 77 22.67 10.92 15.69
C GLU A 77 21.82 11.97 14.94
N LEU A 78 22.46 13.01 14.39
CA LEU A 78 21.76 14.09 13.71
C LEU A 78 21.42 13.69 12.27
N ARG A 79 20.13 13.73 11.94
CA ARG A 79 19.60 13.46 10.59
C ARG A 79 19.03 14.74 10.01
N LYS A 80 19.64 15.25 8.93
CA LYS A 80 19.17 16.43 8.19
C LYS A 80 18.73 16.04 6.79
N LYS A 81 17.52 16.43 6.41
CA LYS A 81 17.05 16.31 5.02
C LYS A 81 17.32 17.62 4.28
N LEU A 82 17.77 17.50 3.04
CA LEU A 82 18.07 18.61 2.14
C LEU A 82 17.19 18.49 0.89
N SER A 83 16.39 19.51 0.64
CA SER A 83 15.57 19.67 -0.56
C SER A 83 16.40 20.23 -1.72
N SER A 84 15.82 20.29 -2.93
CA SER A 84 16.49 20.86 -4.10
C SER A 84 17.01 22.27 -3.80
N ARG A 85 18.27 22.55 -4.19
CA ARG A 85 19.02 23.79 -3.94
C ARG A 85 19.45 24.04 -2.49
N GLU A 86 19.11 23.18 -1.54
CA GLU A 86 19.65 23.26 -0.19
C GLU A 86 21.05 22.65 -0.10
N ASN A 87 21.81 23.09 0.90
CA ASN A 87 23.18 22.63 1.14
C ASN A 87 23.45 22.26 2.61
N ALA A 88 24.51 21.49 2.80
CA ALA A 88 25.07 21.19 4.12
C ALA A 88 26.58 20.98 4.05
N ALA A 89 27.26 21.27 5.16
CA ALA A 89 28.61 20.79 5.40
C ALA A 89 28.57 19.28 5.66
N ILE A 90 29.57 18.56 5.14
CA ILE A 90 29.75 17.12 5.28
C ILE A 90 31.09 16.87 5.98
N ASN A 91 31.05 16.11 7.06
CA ASN A 91 32.20 15.72 7.84
C ASN A 91 32.63 14.27 7.53
N ASN A 92 33.88 13.95 7.81
CA ASN A 92 34.40 12.60 7.65
C ASN A 92 33.58 11.59 8.47
N GLY A 93 33.08 10.55 7.81
CA GLY A 93 32.22 9.52 8.40
C GLY A 93 30.72 9.76 8.23
N ASP A 94 30.29 10.93 7.75
CA ASP A 94 28.87 11.23 7.50
C ASP A 94 28.28 10.29 6.44
N ILE A 95 27.00 9.96 6.62
CA ILE A 95 26.24 9.13 5.68
C ILE A 95 25.34 10.02 4.83
N ILE A 96 25.48 9.91 3.52
CA ILE A 96 24.67 10.56 2.51
C ILE A 96 23.72 9.52 1.91
N GLU A 97 22.42 9.76 2.02
CA GLU A 97 21.35 8.92 1.51
C GLU A 97 20.65 9.64 0.35
N LEU A 98 20.78 9.11 -0.87
CA LEU A 98 20.07 9.63 -2.04
C LEU A 98 18.65 9.06 -2.08
N ILE A 99 17.65 9.94 -2.19
CA ILE A 99 16.23 9.57 -2.21
C ILE A 99 15.65 9.95 -3.59
N PRO A 100 14.79 9.10 -4.19
CA PRO A 100 14.33 7.80 -3.70
C PRO A 100 15.32 6.66 -4.00
N GLY A 101 15.14 5.52 -3.33
CA GLY A 101 15.93 4.29 -3.58
C GLY A 101 16.83 3.87 -2.43
N HIS A 102 17.03 4.73 -1.42
CA HIS A 102 17.85 4.45 -0.24
C HIS A 102 19.28 4.04 -0.62
N HIS A 103 19.93 4.85 -1.47
CA HIS A 103 21.31 4.66 -1.87
C HIS A 103 22.21 5.37 -0.86
N PHE A 104 22.94 4.62 -0.05
CA PHE A 104 23.75 5.16 1.04
C PHE A 104 25.24 5.19 0.69
N PHE A 105 25.86 6.33 0.99
CA PHE A 105 27.29 6.55 0.82
C PHE A 105 27.87 7.11 2.11
N LYS A 106 28.99 6.55 2.56
CA LYS A 106 29.80 7.12 3.65
C LYS A 106 30.89 8.00 3.06
N TYR A 107 31.00 9.23 3.51
CA TYR A 107 32.10 10.12 3.12
C TYR A 107 33.37 9.78 3.92
N VAL A 108 34.47 9.55 3.21
CA VAL A 108 35.78 9.26 3.80
C VAL A 108 36.82 10.21 3.22
N SER A 109 37.43 11.02 4.08
CA SER A 109 38.43 12.02 3.70
C SER A 109 39.85 11.44 3.76
N SER A 110 40.71 11.78 2.79
CA SER A 110 42.08 11.28 2.70
C SER A 110 43.06 12.06 3.60
N SER A 111 42.63 13.14 4.24
CA SER A 111 43.47 14.00 5.08
C SER A 111 43.76 13.42 6.47
N THR A 112 43.25 12.23 6.81
CA THR A 112 43.56 11.54 8.07
C THR A 112 44.35 10.27 7.81
N GLY A 113 45.67 10.42 7.72
CA GLY A 113 46.62 9.31 7.77
C GLY A 113 46.47 8.51 9.08
N GLU A 114 46.62 7.20 8.92
CA GLU A 114 46.84 6.17 9.93
C GLU A 114 47.25 6.67 11.33
N LYS A 115 46.40 6.46 12.34
CA LYS A 115 46.87 6.25 13.71
C LYS A 115 46.71 4.78 14.09
N LYS A 116 47.63 3.95 13.58
CA LYS A 116 48.11 2.80 14.34
C LYS A 116 48.76 3.34 15.62
N ARG A 117 48.26 2.95 16.79
CA ARG A 117 49.05 3.03 18.04
C ARG A 117 49.28 1.61 18.53
N SER A 118 50.47 1.11 18.25
CA SER A 118 51.11 -0.03 18.90
C SER A 118 51.89 0.44 20.13
N PHE A 119 51.85 -0.42 21.15
CA PHE A 119 52.59 -0.52 22.42
C PHE A 119 53.95 0.21 22.61
N GLY A 120 54.25 0.57 23.87
CA GLY A 120 55.61 0.45 24.44
C GLY A 120 56.12 1.61 25.33
N GLU A 121 55.98 1.44 26.66
CA GLU A 121 56.92 1.74 27.78
C GLU A 121 57.70 3.08 27.91
N ALA A 122 57.51 3.77 29.06
CA ALA A 122 58.43 3.77 30.24
C ALA A 122 58.44 5.12 31.03
N ASN A 123 58.10 4.99 32.32
CA ASN A 123 58.57 5.68 33.55
C ASN A 123 58.74 7.21 33.66
N SER A 124 58.04 7.82 34.64
CA SER A 124 58.66 8.18 35.95
C SER A 124 57.61 8.72 36.96
N ASP A 125 57.51 7.98 38.07
CA ASP A 125 57.22 8.29 39.49
C ASP A 125 56.54 9.58 39.97
N GLY A 126 55.67 9.40 40.98
CA GLY A 126 55.15 10.44 41.87
C GLY A 126 53.97 9.97 42.73
N GLU A 127 54.27 9.49 43.94
CA GLU A 127 53.40 8.88 44.97
C GLU A 127 52.16 9.68 45.46
N SER A 128 51.10 8.96 45.89
CA SER A 128 50.67 8.87 47.30
C SER A 128 49.20 8.43 47.48
N GLU A 129 49.00 7.16 47.84
CA GLU A 129 48.23 6.66 49.01
C GLU A 129 46.91 7.36 49.47
N LYS A 130 45.76 6.66 49.41
CA LYS A 130 45.16 5.92 50.56
C LYS A 130 43.71 5.40 50.34
N LEU A 131 43.60 4.12 50.67
CA LEU A 131 42.46 3.24 50.96
C LEU A 131 41.31 3.85 51.79
N THR A 132 40.08 3.35 51.61
CA THR A 132 39.38 2.54 52.65
C THR A 132 38.05 1.95 52.18
N ALA A 133 37.79 0.72 52.64
CA ALA A 133 36.60 -0.10 52.41
C ALA A 133 35.70 -0.15 53.66
N LYS A 134 34.41 -0.48 53.49
CA LYS A 134 33.51 -1.25 54.42
C LYS A 134 32.10 -1.31 53.80
N ARG A 135 31.58 -2.45 53.32
CA ARG A 135 30.91 -3.60 53.98
C ARG A 135 29.66 -3.30 54.84
N ASN A 136 28.57 -3.97 54.43
CA ASN A 136 27.54 -4.69 55.21
C ASN A 136 26.13 -4.08 55.47
N ARG A 137 25.13 -4.70 54.80
CA ARG A 137 24.11 -5.64 55.35
C ARG A 137 22.72 -5.11 55.79
N ASN A 138 21.71 -5.68 55.13
CA ASN A 138 20.35 -6.07 55.51
C ASN A 138 19.37 -5.06 56.15
N GLN A 139 18.15 -5.02 55.58
CA GLN A 139 16.91 -5.39 56.29
C GLN A 139 15.72 -5.57 55.32
N ARG A 140 15.05 -6.73 55.44
CA ARG A 140 13.61 -6.97 55.13
C ARG A 140 12.93 -7.25 56.46
N PRO A 141 11.60 -7.04 56.58
CA PRO A 141 10.69 -8.17 56.84
C PRO A 141 9.35 -8.07 56.07
N GLU A 142 8.85 -9.15 55.42
CA GLU A 142 7.82 -10.14 55.88
C GLU A 142 6.36 -9.73 55.60
N TYR A 143 5.68 -10.35 54.61
CA TYR A 143 4.74 -11.51 54.66
C TYR A 143 3.25 -11.16 54.87
N LYS A 144 2.40 -11.55 53.90
CA LYS A 144 1.37 -12.60 54.08
C LYS A 144 0.61 -12.90 52.77
N ALA A 145 0.46 -14.21 52.52
CA ALA A 145 -0.23 -14.83 51.41
C ALA A 145 -1.66 -15.27 51.80
N LYS A 146 -2.55 -15.47 50.81
CA LYS A 146 -3.65 -16.47 50.71
C LYS A 146 -4.03 -16.56 49.21
N SER A 147 -3.67 -17.63 48.48
CA SER A 147 -4.39 -18.90 48.25
C SER A 147 -5.72 -18.70 47.49
N ALA A 148 -6.08 -19.39 46.40
CA ALA A 148 -5.88 -20.82 46.12
C ALA A 148 -5.85 -21.19 44.61
N ASN A 149 -5.07 -22.23 44.31
CA ASN A 149 -5.05 -23.05 43.09
C ASN A 149 -6.12 -24.14 43.12
N LYS A 150 -6.48 -24.67 41.94
CA LYS A 150 -6.67 -26.10 41.56
C LYS A 150 -7.41 -26.13 40.20
N LEU A 151 -7.09 -26.92 39.17
CA LEU A 151 -6.24 -28.09 38.93
C LEU A 151 -5.87 -28.13 37.43
N LYS A 152 -4.77 -28.79 37.14
CA LYS A 152 -4.32 -29.21 35.80
C LYS A 152 -4.77 -30.65 35.52
N GLU A 153 -4.87 -30.93 34.21
CA GLU A 153 -4.67 -32.23 33.53
C GLU A 153 -5.80 -33.27 33.62
N GLU A 154 -6.48 -33.49 32.50
CA GLU A 154 -6.41 -34.73 31.69
C GLU A 154 -7.45 -34.66 30.54
N GLU A 155 -6.98 -34.63 29.30
CA GLU A 155 -7.52 -35.37 28.13
C GLU A 155 -6.78 -34.87 26.88
N GLU A 156 -5.69 -35.57 26.56
CA GLU A 156 -5.24 -35.70 25.18
C GLU A 156 -6.29 -36.49 24.39
N ASP A 157 -6.37 -36.17 23.11
CA ASP A 157 -6.95 -36.98 22.03
C ASP A 157 -8.46 -36.88 21.77
N ASN A 158 -8.86 -35.82 21.03
CA ASN A 158 -9.79 -35.91 19.87
C ASN A 158 -10.28 -34.53 19.39
N ASN A 159 -9.43 -33.71 18.76
CA ASN A 159 -9.97 -32.56 18.01
C ASN A 159 -9.12 -32.04 16.84
N LYS A 160 -8.47 -32.94 16.09
CA LYS A 160 -7.80 -32.59 14.82
C LYS A 160 -8.78 -32.39 13.63
N GLY A 161 -10.09 -32.43 13.86
CA GLY A 161 -11.10 -32.39 12.79
C GLY A 161 -11.97 -31.13 12.70
N LYS A 162 -11.82 -30.15 13.59
CA LYS A 162 -12.85 -29.08 13.75
C LYS A 162 -12.43 -27.66 13.39
N ILE A 163 -11.17 -27.40 13.04
CA ILE A 163 -10.64 -26.04 12.82
C ILE A 163 -10.83 -25.52 11.37
N PHE A 164 -11.28 -26.36 10.43
CA PHE A 164 -11.24 -26.01 8.99
C PHE A 164 -12.56 -25.49 8.38
N VAL A 165 -13.69 -25.52 9.10
CA VAL A 165 -15.03 -25.24 8.51
C VAL A 165 -15.60 -23.85 8.90
N GLU A 166 -14.90 -23.08 9.74
CA GLU A 166 -15.49 -21.92 10.43
C GLU A 166 -15.59 -20.61 9.62
N ALA A 167 -14.87 -20.46 8.50
CA ALA A 167 -14.75 -19.16 7.83
C ALA A 167 -16.07 -18.57 7.25
N ILE A 168 -17.10 -19.39 7.06
CA ILE A 168 -18.40 -18.96 6.51
C ILE A 168 -19.55 -19.11 7.52
N ARG A 169 -19.32 -19.73 8.69
CA ARG A 169 -20.44 -20.07 9.59
C ARG A 169 -20.95 -18.89 10.42
N ASP A 170 -20.11 -17.88 10.67
CA ASP A 170 -20.39 -16.83 11.65
C ASP A 170 -20.62 -15.42 11.04
N PHE A 171 -21.04 -15.33 9.78
CA PHE A 171 -21.42 -14.03 9.18
C PHE A 171 -22.80 -14.07 8.52
N CYS A 172 -23.81 -14.49 9.29
CA CYS A 172 -25.19 -14.12 9.03
C CYS A 172 -25.40 -12.67 9.50
N VAL A 173 -25.08 -11.71 8.63
CA VAL A 173 -25.22 -10.28 8.91
C VAL A 173 -26.69 -9.99 9.26
N SER A 174 -26.96 -9.74 10.54
CA SER A 174 -28.28 -9.30 10.99
C SER A 174 -28.63 -7.97 10.31
N ASN A 175 -29.91 -7.58 10.25
CA ASN A 175 -30.29 -6.29 9.66
C ASN A 175 -29.64 -5.08 10.37
N ASP A 176 -29.15 -5.27 11.60
CA ASP A 176 -28.43 -4.25 12.38
C ASP A 176 -26.93 -4.17 12.03
N GLU A 177 -26.43 -5.12 11.23
CA GLU A 177 -25.01 -5.28 10.89
C GLU A 177 -24.67 -4.81 9.45
N LEU A 178 -25.55 -4.07 8.77
CA LEU A 178 -25.21 -3.33 7.53
C LEU A 178 -23.92 -2.47 7.64
N PRO A 179 -23.65 -1.79 8.78
CA PRO A 179 -22.37 -1.13 9.07
C PRO A 179 -21.18 -2.08 9.15
N HIS A 180 -21.39 -3.39 9.04
CA HIS A 180 -20.35 -4.41 9.10
C HIS A 180 -19.74 -4.81 7.76
N THR A 181 -20.38 -4.43 6.66
CA THR A 181 -19.86 -4.70 5.31
C THR A 181 -18.78 -3.70 4.89
N PHE A 182 -18.82 -2.46 5.39
CA PHE A 182 -17.76 -1.47 5.21
C PHE A 182 -16.81 -1.47 6.41
N ARG A 183 -15.52 -1.49 6.12
CA ARG A 183 -14.43 -1.50 7.10
C ARG A 183 -13.33 -0.55 6.64
N LEU A 184 -12.66 0.05 7.62
CA LEU A 184 -11.35 0.66 7.35
C LEU A 184 -10.28 -0.41 7.44
N LEU A 185 -9.19 -0.21 6.70
CA LEU A 185 -8.00 -1.03 6.86
C LEU A 185 -7.24 -0.60 8.12
N LYS A 186 -6.57 -1.57 8.75
CA LYS A 186 -5.77 -1.34 9.94
C LYS A 186 -4.59 -0.40 9.62
N VAL A 187 -4.38 0.60 10.47
CA VAL A 187 -3.23 1.52 10.35
C VAL A 187 -2.24 1.24 11.47
N GLN A 188 -1.01 0.90 11.10
CA GLN A 188 0.10 0.65 12.00
C GLN A 188 0.52 1.94 12.70
N GLY A 189 0.85 1.84 13.99
CA GLY A 189 1.24 2.99 14.82
C GLY A 189 0.06 3.75 15.44
N LEU A 190 -1.17 3.51 15.00
CA LEU A 190 -2.35 4.03 15.68
C LEU A 190 -2.67 3.24 16.97
N PRO A 191 -3.27 3.90 17.99
CA PRO A 191 -3.66 3.24 19.22
C PRO A 191 -4.73 2.17 18.95
N ALA A 192 -4.79 1.14 19.82
CA ALA A 192 -5.66 -0.01 19.63
C ALA A 192 -7.14 0.35 19.44
N TRP A 193 -7.64 1.37 20.14
CA TRP A 193 -9.03 1.84 20.02
C TRP A 193 -9.36 2.34 18.61
N ALA A 194 -8.41 2.95 17.91
CA ALA A 194 -8.60 3.44 16.54
C ALA A 194 -8.66 2.30 15.52
N ASN A 195 -8.07 1.15 15.86
CA ASN A 195 -8.04 -0.05 15.03
C ASN A 195 -9.08 -1.10 15.42
N ALA A 196 -9.94 -0.85 16.42
CA ALA A 196 -10.80 -1.87 17.03
C ALA A 196 -11.74 -2.59 16.04
N ASN A 197 -12.17 -1.91 14.98
CA ASN A 197 -13.02 -2.46 13.92
C ASN A 197 -12.37 -2.42 12.53
N CYS A 198 -11.04 -2.30 12.48
CA CYS A 198 -10.29 -2.29 11.22
C CYS A 198 -9.86 -3.70 10.84
N VAL A 199 -9.63 -3.92 9.54
CA VAL A 199 -9.19 -5.22 9.00
C VAL A 199 -7.82 -5.14 8.36
N SER A 200 -7.01 -6.18 8.52
CA SER A 200 -5.77 -6.40 7.79
C SER A 200 -6.00 -7.32 6.58
N ILE A 201 -5.02 -7.42 5.68
CA ILE A 201 -5.12 -8.35 4.54
C ILE A 201 -5.28 -9.81 4.97
N GLY A 202 -4.69 -10.20 6.10
CA GLY A 202 -4.81 -11.54 6.66
C GLY A 202 -6.19 -11.84 7.25
N ASP A 203 -6.92 -10.81 7.71
CA ASP A 203 -8.31 -10.95 8.16
C ASP A 203 -9.27 -11.09 6.97
N VAL A 204 -8.93 -10.45 5.84
CA VAL A 204 -9.73 -10.51 4.59
C VAL A 204 -9.54 -11.85 3.88
N ILE A 205 -8.29 -12.31 3.72
CA ILE A 205 -7.93 -13.55 3.02
C ILE A 205 -7.61 -14.63 4.05
N GLN A 206 -8.65 -15.34 4.47
CA GLN A 206 -8.55 -16.40 5.47
C GLN A 206 -9.43 -17.59 5.11
N GLY A 207 -9.24 -18.72 5.80
CA GLY A 207 -9.95 -19.97 5.51
C GLY A 207 -9.45 -20.68 4.25
N ASP A 208 -10.20 -21.69 3.83
CA ASP A 208 -9.86 -22.58 2.72
C ASP A 208 -10.34 -22.00 1.39
N VAL A 209 -9.66 -20.96 0.92
CA VAL A 209 -9.92 -20.37 -0.40
C VAL A 209 -9.52 -21.37 -1.49
N LEU A 210 -10.47 -21.70 -2.37
CA LEU A 210 -10.29 -22.62 -3.51
C LEU A 210 -9.80 -21.89 -4.77
N LEU A 211 -10.25 -20.65 -4.95
CA LEU A 211 -9.86 -19.75 -6.03
C LEU A 211 -9.83 -18.32 -5.52
N ALA A 212 -8.75 -17.59 -5.81
CA ALA A 212 -8.66 -16.15 -5.57
C ALA A 212 -8.49 -15.40 -6.90
N VAL A 213 -9.37 -14.43 -7.16
CA VAL A 213 -9.14 -13.42 -8.20
C VAL A 213 -8.78 -12.11 -7.50
N LEU A 214 -7.57 -11.62 -7.71
CA LEU A 214 -7.04 -10.38 -7.13
C LEU A 214 -6.91 -9.33 -8.23
N SER A 215 -7.75 -8.30 -8.20
CA SER A 215 -7.70 -7.18 -9.14
C SER A 215 -7.05 -5.98 -8.46
N ASN A 216 -5.99 -5.42 -9.04
CA ASN A 216 -5.33 -4.25 -8.49
C ASN A 216 -4.54 -3.43 -9.53
N TYR A 217 -4.19 -2.18 -9.19
CA TYR A 217 -3.30 -1.37 -10.02
C TYR A 217 -1.83 -1.74 -9.77
N MET A 218 -1.37 -1.68 -8.52
CA MET A 218 -0.01 -2.06 -8.11
C MET A 218 -0.01 -3.33 -7.27
N VAL A 219 0.96 -4.21 -7.53
CA VAL A 219 1.08 -5.50 -6.84
C VAL A 219 2.53 -5.76 -6.46
N ASP A 220 2.77 -5.93 -5.17
CA ASP A 220 4.04 -6.37 -4.60
C ASP A 220 3.87 -7.82 -4.09
N ILE A 221 4.35 -8.78 -4.89
CA ILE A 221 4.20 -10.21 -4.61
C ILE A 221 5.00 -10.63 -3.38
N ASP A 222 6.23 -10.11 -3.22
CA ASP A 222 7.09 -10.39 -2.07
C ASP A 222 6.41 -9.94 -0.77
N TRP A 223 5.86 -8.73 -0.76
CA TRP A 223 5.10 -8.24 0.37
C TRP A 223 3.86 -9.09 0.63
N LEU A 224 3.08 -9.44 -0.41
CA LEU A 224 1.88 -10.27 -0.25
C LEU A 224 2.19 -11.62 0.39
N HIS A 225 3.31 -12.26 0.04
CA HIS A 225 3.75 -13.50 0.66
C HIS A 225 4.03 -13.34 2.15
N SER A 226 4.67 -12.24 2.54
CA SER A 226 4.96 -11.95 3.95
C SER A 226 3.70 -11.59 4.74
N ALA A 227 2.81 -10.77 4.16
CA ALA A 227 1.63 -10.22 4.82
C ALA A 227 0.46 -11.20 4.88
N CYS A 228 0.35 -12.08 3.89
CA CYS A 228 -0.69 -13.11 3.82
C CYS A 228 -0.12 -14.45 3.30
N PRO A 229 0.65 -15.19 4.12
CA PRO A 229 1.25 -16.46 3.71
C PRO A 229 0.25 -17.52 3.23
N LYS A 230 -1.02 -17.43 3.69
CA LYS A 230 -2.12 -18.30 3.24
C LYS A 230 -2.38 -18.19 1.73
N LEU A 231 -2.15 -17.02 1.13
CA LEU A 231 -2.37 -16.76 -0.29
C LEU A 231 -1.50 -17.68 -1.17
N ALA A 232 -0.29 -18.04 -0.71
CA ALA A 232 0.60 -18.96 -1.40
C ALA A 232 0.07 -20.41 -1.45
N LYS A 233 -0.83 -20.77 -0.54
CA LYS A 233 -1.42 -22.12 -0.43
C LYS A 233 -2.72 -22.27 -1.23
N ILE A 234 -3.26 -21.16 -1.74
CA ILE A 234 -4.49 -21.18 -2.53
C ILE A 234 -4.21 -21.90 -3.85
N PRO A 235 -4.99 -22.94 -4.22
CA PRO A 235 -4.69 -23.76 -5.39
C PRO A 235 -4.74 -22.99 -6.71
N ASN A 236 -5.65 -22.02 -6.84
CA ASN A 236 -5.84 -21.23 -8.05
C ASN A 236 -5.83 -19.74 -7.71
N VAL A 237 -4.89 -18.98 -8.28
CA VAL A 237 -4.82 -17.52 -8.08
C VAL A 237 -4.70 -16.82 -9.43
N LEU A 238 -5.63 -15.92 -9.72
CA LEU A 238 -5.59 -15.01 -10.87
C LEU A 238 -5.32 -13.60 -10.36
N VAL A 239 -4.23 -12.98 -10.80
CA VAL A 239 -3.88 -11.59 -10.49
C VAL A 239 -4.12 -10.74 -11.72
N ILE A 240 -5.11 -9.85 -11.65
CA ILE A 240 -5.44 -8.87 -12.69
C ILE A 240 -4.76 -7.55 -12.31
N HIS A 241 -3.76 -7.12 -13.07
CA HIS A 241 -2.87 -6.03 -12.66
C HIS A 241 -2.82 -4.85 -13.65
N GLY A 242 -2.49 -3.67 -13.14
CA GLY A 242 -2.19 -2.45 -13.91
C GLY A 242 -0.69 -2.19 -14.13
N GLU A 243 0.19 -3.06 -13.63
CA GLU A 243 1.65 -2.87 -13.66
C GLU A 243 2.24 -2.70 -15.07
N GLY A 244 3.31 -1.90 -15.15
CA GLY A 244 4.11 -1.71 -16.37
C GLY A 244 5.04 -2.89 -16.66
N ASP A 245 5.59 -2.94 -17.88
CA ASP A 245 6.31 -4.13 -18.37
C ASP A 245 7.51 -4.52 -17.49
N SER A 246 8.29 -3.54 -17.03
CA SER A 246 9.43 -3.80 -16.12
C SER A 246 9.04 -4.43 -14.77
N ARG A 247 7.87 -4.08 -14.22
CA ARG A 247 7.33 -4.64 -12.97
C ARG A 247 6.72 -6.02 -13.20
N LEU A 248 6.08 -6.21 -14.36
CA LEU A 248 5.55 -7.50 -14.78
C LEU A 248 6.64 -8.57 -14.86
N ASP A 249 7.82 -8.25 -15.39
CA ASP A 249 8.91 -9.23 -15.48
C ASP A 249 9.42 -9.67 -14.11
N HIS A 250 9.45 -8.77 -13.13
CA HIS A 250 9.74 -9.12 -11.74
C HIS A 250 8.64 -10.03 -11.16
N MET A 251 7.37 -9.63 -11.28
CA MET A 251 6.24 -10.45 -10.82
C MET A 251 6.23 -11.87 -11.43
N LYS A 252 6.62 -12.01 -12.70
CA LYS A 252 6.71 -13.32 -13.36
C LYS A 252 7.77 -14.24 -12.74
N ARG A 253 8.85 -13.69 -12.19
CA ARG A 253 9.92 -14.46 -11.54
C ARG A 253 9.54 -14.91 -10.14
N ASP A 254 8.83 -14.04 -9.41
CA ASP A 254 8.59 -14.27 -7.97
C ASP A 254 7.23 -14.92 -7.68
N LYS A 255 6.29 -14.90 -8.64
CA LYS A 255 4.99 -15.54 -8.45
C LYS A 255 5.13 -17.06 -8.26
N PRO A 256 4.24 -17.67 -7.46
CA PRO A 256 4.05 -19.11 -7.48
C PRO A 256 3.66 -19.64 -8.87
N SER A 257 3.99 -20.90 -9.15
CA SER A 257 3.75 -21.53 -10.45
C SER A 257 2.27 -21.57 -10.82
N ASN A 258 1.40 -21.76 -9.82
CA ASN A 258 -0.06 -21.84 -9.96
C ASN A 258 -0.75 -20.47 -10.08
N TRP A 259 -0.01 -19.37 -10.06
CA TRP A 259 -0.58 -18.03 -10.23
C TRP A 259 -0.62 -17.62 -11.70
N ILE A 260 -1.74 -17.07 -12.14
CA ILE A 260 -1.93 -16.50 -13.48
C ILE A 260 -1.87 -14.98 -13.34
N LEU A 261 -1.00 -14.32 -14.12
CA LEU A 261 -0.96 -12.86 -14.20
C LEU A 261 -1.68 -12.42 -15.47
N HIS A 262 -2.59 -11.44 -15.35
CA HIS A 262 -3.34 -10.90 -16.47
C HIS A 262 -3.34 -9.38 -16.43
N LYS A 263 -3.06 -8.76 -17.58
CA LYS A 263 -3.17 -7.31 -17.77
C LYS A 263 -4.35 -7.03 -18.71
N PRO A 264 -5.45 -6.42 -18.23
CA PRO A 264 -6.60 -6.11 -19.07
C PRO A 264 -6.21 -5.19 -20.25
N PRO A 265 -6.92 -5.29 -21.39
CA PRO A 265 -6.68 -4.39 -22.51
C PRO A 265 -7.09 -2.96 -22.15
N LEU A 266 -6.20 -2.01 -22.45
CA LEU A 266 -6.43 -0.57 -22.28
C LEU A 266 -6.37 0.11 -23.66
N PRO A 267 -7.46 0.03 -24.46
CA PRO A 267 -7.45 0.46 -25.85
C PRO A 267 -7.47 1.99 -26.03
N ILE A 268 -7.68 2.74 -24.95
CA ILE A 268 -7.69 4.21 -24.96
C ILE A 268 -6.43 4.70 -24.26
N SER A 269 -5.71 5.63 -24.90
CA SER A 269 -4.52 6.27 -24.35
C SER A 269 -4.77 6.84 -22.96
N PHE A 270 -3.75 6.79 -22.09
CA PHE A 270 -3.79 7.22 -20.69
C PHE A 270 -4.78 6.42 -19.80
N GLY A 271 -5.42 5.37 -20.32
CA GLY A 271 -6.22 4.43 -19.53
C GLY A 271 -5.38 3.71 -18.47
N THR A 272 -6.00 3.37 -17.34
CA THR A 272 -5.36 2.64 -16.23
C THR A 272 -6.32 1.59 -15.69
N HIS A 273 -5.81 0.38 -15.42
CA HIS A 273 -6.56 -0.62 -14.63
C HIS A 273 -6.46 -0.24 -13.15
N HIS A 274 -7.44 0.53 -12.66
CA HIS A 274 -7.42 1.08 -11.29
C HIS A 274 -8.27 0.29 -10.29
N SER A 275 -9.08 -0.66 -10.78
CA SER A 275 -9.99 -1.45 -9.95
C SER A 275 -9.24 -2.29 -8.93
N LYS A 276 -9.76 -2.28 -7.70
CA LYS A 276 -9.18 -2.94 -6.53
C LYS A 276 -10.26 -3.79 -5.91
N ALA A 277 -10.20 -5.09 -6.21
CA ALA A 277 -11.25 -6.02 -5.82
C ALA A 277 -10.66 -7.42 -5.62
N MET A 278 -11.32 -8.21 -4.78
CA MET A 278 -10.98 -9.62 -4.62
C MET A 278 -12.26 -10.46 -4.75
N LEU A 279 -12.18 -11.58 -5.46
CA LEU A 279 -13.21 -12.62 -5.49
C LEU A 279 -12.59 -13.88 -4.90
N LEU A 280 -13.01 -14.24 -3.70
CA LEU A 280 -12.48 -15.39 -2.97
C LEU A 280 -13.54 -16.49 -2.94
N VAL A 281 -13.32 -17.56 -3.68
CA VAL A 281 -14.23 -18.71 -3.74
C VAL A 281 -13.85 -19.70 -2.66
N TYR A 282 -14.85 -20.13 -1.91
CA TYR A 282 -14.78 -21.09 -0.81
C TYR A 282 -15.69 -22.28 -1.12
N PRO A 283 -15.58 -23.38 -0.35
CA PRO A 283 -16.50 -24.51 -0.48
C PRO A 283 -17.97 -24.10 -0.33
N GLN A 284 -18.30 -23.11 0.50
CA GLN A 284 -19.68 -22.69 0.77
C GLN A 284 -20.17 -21.51 -0.10
N GLY A 285 -19.31 -20.81 -0.83
CA GLY A 285 -19.73 -19.67 -1.65
C GLY A 285 -18.58 -18.80 -2.14
N VAL A 286 -18.85 -17.52 -2.42
CA VAL A 286 -17.86 -16.51 -2.81
C VAL A 286 -17.94 -15.31 -1.88
N ARG A 287 -16.79 -14.81 -1.45
CA ARG A 287 -16.65 -13.47 -0.88
C ARG A 287 -16.27 -12.50 -1.98
N VAL A 288 -17.07 -11.44 -2.15
CA VAL A 288 -16.72 -10.33 -3.02
C VAL A 288 -16.21 -9.20 -2.15
N ILE A 289 -15.04 -8.68 -2.48
CA ILE A 289 -14.41 -7.53 -1.82
C ILE A 289 -14.16 -6.45 -2.85
N VAL A 290 -14.50 -5.20 -2.54
CA VAL A 290 -14.10 -4.00 -3.29
C VAL A 290 -13.41 -3.07 -2.29
N HIS A 291 -12.18 -2.67 -2.57
CA HIS A 291 -11.37 -1.88 -1.66
C HIS A 291 -10.62 -0.76 -2.38
N THR A 292 -9.87 0.03 -1.63
CA THR A 292 -9.17 1.23 -2.15
C THR A 292 -7.64 1.11 -2.08
N ALA A 293 -7.11 0.14 -1.33
CA ALA A 293 -5.68 -0.14 -1.20
C ALA A 293 -5.06 -0.85 -2.41
N ASN A 294 -3.89 -0.39 -2.87
CA ASN A 294 -3.03 -1.23 -3.70
C ASN A 294 -2.50 -2.44 -2.92
N LEU A 295 -2.11 -3.52 -3.60
CA LEU A 295 -1.52 -4.71 -2.94
C LEU A 295 -0.04 -4.48 -2.62
N ILE A 296 0.24 -3.47 -1.79
CA ILE A 296 1.57 -3.08 -1.33
C ILE A 296 1.53 -2.71 0.16
N TYR A 297 2.67 -2.76 0.82
CA TYR A 297 2.79 -2.48 2.26
C TYR A 297 2.12 -1.17 2.70
N VAL A 298 2.48 -0.06 2.05
CA VAL A 298 2.09 1.28 2.52
C VAL A 298 0.57 1.44 2.52
N ASP A 299 -0.11 0.97 1.47
CA ASP A 299 -1.55 1.13 1.36
C ASP A 299 -2.32 0.31 2.41
N TRP A 300 -1.82 -0.86 2.80
CA TRP A 300 -2.48 -1.70 3.80
C TRP A 300 -2.12 -1.40 5.25
N ASN A 301 -1.07 -0.61 5.50
CA ASN A 301 -0.56 -0.38 6.85
C ASN A 301 -0.49 1.09 7.27
N ASN A 302 -0.47 2.05 6.34
CA ASN A 302 -0.15 3.44 6.66
C ASN A 302 -1.25 4.44 6.25
N LYS A 303 -2.22 4.01 5.43
CA LYS A 303 -3.24 4.88 4.84
C LYS A 303 -4.64 4.58 5.36
N SER A 304 -5.46 5.62 5.42
CA SER A 304 -6.92 5.46 5.51
C SER A 304 -7.44 4.87 4.21
N GLN A 305 -7.81 3.59 4.25
CA GLN A 305 -8.39 2.89 3.10
C GLN A 305 -9.72 2.27 3.51
N GLY A 306 -10.70 2.39 2.61
CA GLY A 306 -11.98 1.71 2.74
C GLY A 306 -11.99 0.34 2.04
N LEU A 307 -12.74 -0.57 2.63
CA LEU A 307 -13.03 -1.90 2.12
C LEU A 307 -14.51 -2.19 2.32
N TRP A 308 -15.18 -2.64 1.26
CA TRP A 308 -16.47 -3.30 1.35
C TRP A 308 -16.28 -4.79 1.07
N MET A 309 -16.93 -5.66 1.86
CA MET A 309 -16.99 -7.09 1.57
C MET A 309 -18.34 -7.70 1.93
N GLN A 310 -18.77 -8.68 1.14
CA GLN A 310 -19.96 -9.48 1.39
C GLN A 310 -19.80 -10.91 0.84
N ASP A 311 -20.37 -11.87 1.56
CA ASP A 311 -20.38 -13.29 1.18
C ASP A 311 -21.69 -13.65 0.48
N PHE A 312 -21.58 -14.51 -0.53
CA PHE A 312 -22.68 -15.00 -1.36
C PHE A 312 -22.59 -16.52 -1.49
N PRO A 313 -23.63 -17.26 -1.08
CA PRO A 313 -23.60 -18.72 -1.17
C PRO A 313 -23.67 -19.19 -2.62
N TRP A 314 -23.42 -20.47 -2.85
CA TRP A 314 -23.74 -21.10 -4.14
C TRP A 314 -25.25 -21.01 -4.43
N LYS A 315 -25.62 -20.84 -5.70
CA LYS A 315 -27.01 -21.01 -6.15
C LYS A 315 -27.41 -22.46 -6.03
N ASP A 316 -28.64 -22.66 -5.57
CA ASP A 316 -29.32 -23.94 -5.69
C ASP A 316 -29.55 -24.27 -7.18
N GLN A 317 -29.11 -25.45 -7.61
CA GLN A 317 -29.23 -25.90 -9.00
C GLN A 317 -30.69 -26.00 -9.47
N ASN A 318 -31.63 -26.17 -8.53
CA ASN A 318 -33.05 -26.29 -8.82
C ASN A 318 -33.79 -24.94 -8.87
N ASN A 319 -33.16 -23.85 -8.46
CA ASN A 319 -33.76 -22.53 -8.41
C ASN A 319 -33.05 -21.55 -9.35
N SER A 320 -33.52 -21.50 -10.60
CA SER A 320 -33.13 -20.46 -11.56
C SER A 320 -33.78 -19.12 -11.19
N LYS A 321 -33.34 -18.50 -10.09
CA LYS A 321 -33.69 -17.11 -9.79
C LYS A 321 -33.11 -16.22 -10.89
N LYS A 322 -33.93 -15.27 -11.37
CA LYS A 322 -33.47 -14.21 -12.28
C LYS A 322 -32.37 -13.39 -11.58
N GLY A 323 -31.26 -13.14 -12.26
CA GLY A 323 -30.13 -12.39 -11.69
C GLY A 323 -30.55 -11.02 -11.18
N CYS A 324 -29.95 -10.58 -10.07
CA CYS A 324 -30.20 -9.27 -9.48
C CYS A 324 -29.33 -8.17 -10.15
N GLY A 325 -29.60 -6.90 -9.83
CA GLY A 325 -28.82 -5.77 -10.36
C GLY A 325 -27.31 -5.92 -10.12
N PHE A 326 -26.91 -6.31 -8.90
CA PHE A 326 -25.52 -6.53 -8.54
C PHE A 326 -24.87 -7.65 -9.36
N GLU A 327 -25.56 -8.79 -9.53
CA GLU A 327 -25.06 -9.91 -10.34
C GLU A 327 -24.82 -9.46 -11.79
N ASN A 328 -25.81 -8.81 -12.41
CA ASN A 328 -25.67 -8.38 -13.80
C ASN A 328 -24.50 -7.40 -13.99
N ASP A 329 -24.38 -6.42 -13.08
CA ASP A 329 -23.31 -5.43 -13.12
C ASP A 329 -21.92 -6.08 -12.90
N LEU A 330 -21.81 -7.02 -11.97
CA LEU A 330 -20.56 -7.75 -11.71
C LEU A 330 -20.15 -8.58 -12.92
N ILE A 331 -21.05 -9.38 -13.47
CA ILE A 331 -20.72 -10.26 -14.61
C ILE A 331 -20.41 -9.45 -15.86
N ASP A 332 -21.15 -8.37 -16.12
CA ASP A 332 -20.84 -7.44 -17.21
C ASP A 332 -19.42 -6.89 -17.04
N TYR A 333 -19.06 -6.40 -15.84
CA TYR A 333 -17.73 -5.87 -15.57
C TYR A 333 -16.63 -6.93 -15.76
N LEU A 334 -16.78 -8.11 -15.15
CA LEU A 334 -15.79 -9.19 -15.25
C LEU A 334 -15.58 -9.65 -16.70
N SER A 335 -16.63 -9.65 -17.52
CA SER A 335 -16.55 -9.98 -18.94
C SER A 335 -15.69 -8.99 -19.73
N THR A 336 -15.61 -7.72 -19.29
CA THR A 336 -14.77 -6.71 -19.96
C THR A 336 -13.27 -6.88 -19.69
N LEU A 337 -12.90 -7.59 -18.62
CA LEU A 337 -11.50 -7.77 -18.24
C LEU A 337 -10.75 -8.72 -19.17
N LYS A 338 -11.47 -9.60 -19.89
CA LYS A 338 -10.94 -10.53 -20.91
C LYS A 338 -9.72 -11.33 -20.44
N TRP A 339 -9.78 -11.84 -19.21
CA TRP A 339 -8.74 -12.72 -18.68
C TRP A 339 -8.79 -14.10 -19.36
N PRO A 340 -7.68 -14.86 -19.39
CA PRO A 340 -7.66 -16.20 -19.97
C PRO A 340 -8.57 -17.15 -19.20
N GLU A 341 -9.39 -17.92 -19.92
CA GLU A 341 -10.17 -19.01 -19.32
C GLU A 341 -9.25 -20.15 -18.90
N PHE A 342 -9.51 -20.74 -17.74
CA PHE A 342 -8.74 -21.88 -17.25
C PHE A 342 -9.63 -22.83 -16.43
N THR A 343 -9.26 -24.11 -16.39
CA THR A 343 -10.00 -25.08 -15.58
C THR A 343 -9.40 -25.16 -14.17
N ALA A 344 -10.25 -25.11 -13.16
CA ALA A 344 -9.88 -25.32 -11.76
C ALA A 344 -10.65 -26.52 -11.20
N ASN A 345 -9.95 -27.40 -10.49
CA ASN A 345 -10.56 -28.47 -9.70
C ASN A 345 -10.83 -27.95 -8.29
N PHE A 346 -12.09 -28.02 -7.86
CA PHE A 346 -12.50 -27.71 -6.50
C PHE A 346 -12.83 -29.02 -5.77
N PRO A 347 -12.12 -29.33 -4.66
CA PRO A 347 -12.41 -30.52 -3.86
C PRO A 347 -13.90 -30.61 -3.52
N ALA A 348 -14.48 -31.80 -3.68
CA ALA A 348 -15.91 -32.10 -3.50
C ALA A 348 -16.90 -31.39 -4.45
N LEU A 349 -16.50 -30.36 -5.19
CA LEU A 349 -17.37 -29.62 -6.12
C LEU A 349 -17.09 -29.94 -7.61
N GLY A 350 -15.92 -30.51 -7.92
CA GLY A 350 -15.53 -30.94 -9.25
C GLY A 350 -14.78 -29.88 -10.06
N ASN A 351 -14.73 -30.07 -11.38
CA ASN A 351 -14.00 -29.19 -12.30
C ASN A 351 -14.90 -28.05 -12.79
N PHE A 352 -14.37 -26.83 -12.79
CA PHE A 352 -15.03 -25.65 -13.33
C PHE A 352 -14.16 -24.95 -14.36
N ASN A 353 -14.76 -24.48 -15.46
CA ASN A 353 -14.13 -23.48 -16.31
C ASN A 353 -14.28 -22.11 -15.65
N ILE A 354 -13.17 -21.47 -15.31
CA ILE A 354 -13.09 -20.18 -14.65
C ILE A 354 -13.04 -19.07 -15.69
N ASN A 355 -14.18 -18.41 -15.86
CA ASN A 355 -14.37 -17.23 -16.69
C ASN A 355 -15.35 -16.26 -16.02
N SER A 356 -15.77 -15.18 -16.68
CA SER A 356 -16.73 -14.25 -16.08
C SER A 356 -18.07 -14.94 -15.72
N THR A 357 -18.55 -15.87 -16.55
CA THR A 357 -19.83 -16.56 -16.35
C THR A 357 -19.80 -17.57 -15.19
N PHE A 358 -18.62 -18.07 -14.80
CA PHE A 358 -18.47 -18.91 -13.61
C PHE A 358 -19.07 -18.24 -12.38
N PHE A 359 -18.90 -16.91 -12.25
CA PHE A 359 -19.43 -16.15 -11.12
C PHE A 359 -20.96 -16.04 -11.10
N LYS A 360 -21.68 -16.46 -12.14
CA LYS A 360 -23.16 -16.58 -12.11
C LYS A 360 -23.64 -17.72 -11.20
N LYS A 361 -22.74 -18.62 -10.78
CA LYS A 361 -23.06 -19.77 -9.92
C LYS A 361 -23.33 -19.40 -8.45
N PHE A 362 -23.15 -18.15 -8.04
CA PHE A 362 -23.39 -17.67 -6.68
C PHE A 362 -24.69 -16.86 -6.58
N ASP A 363 -25.42 -16.97 -5.46
CA ASP A 363 -26.68 -16.28 -5.22
C ASP A 363 -26.43 -14.89 -4.64
N TYR A 364 -26.52 -13.86 -5.50
CA TYR A 364 -26.37 -12.46 -5.11
C TYR A 364 -27.68 -11.79 -4.69
N SER A 365 -28.78 -12.53 -4.52
CA SER A 365 -30.09 -11.92 -4.20
C SER A 365 -30.09 -11.08 -2.91
N ASN A 366 -29.17 -11.36 -1.99
CA ASN A 366 -28.97 -10.61 -0.75
C ASN A 366 -27.96 -9.44 -0.86
N ALA A 367 -27.46 -9.11 -2.05
CA ALA A 367 -26.53 -8.00 -2.23
C ALA A 367 -27.11 -6.69 -1.65
N ARG A 368 -26.36 -6.08 -0.73
CA ARG A 368 -26.78 -4.85 -0.04
C ARG A 368 -26.34 -3.56 -0.75
N VAL A 369 -25.59 -3.68 -1.84
CA VAL A 369 -24.99 -2.57 -2.57
C VAL A 369 -25.28 -2.65 -4.06
N ARG A 370 -25.03 -1.55 -4.77
CA ARG A 370 -25.01 -1.48 -6.23
C ARG A 370 -23.57 -1.34 -6.70
N LEU A 371 -23.21 -2.10 -7.73
CA LEU A 371 -21.89 -2.00 -8.33
C LEU A 371 -21.88 -0.88 -9.37
N ILE A 372 -20.94 0.05 -9.22
CA ILE A 372 -20.68 1.13 -10.16
C ILE A 372 -19.23 0.99 -10.63
N ALA A 373 -19.05 0.52 -11.86
CA ALA A 373 -17.74 0.31 -12.46
C ALA A 373 -17.52 1.26 -13.63
N SER A 374 -16.25 1.49 -13.98
CA SER A 374 -15.86 2.23 -15.18
C SER A 374 -15.05 1.33 -16.09
N VAL A 375 -15.41 1.32 -17.38
CA VAL A 375 -14.76 0.51 -18.41
C VAL A 375 -14.34 1.44 -19.55
N PRO A 376 -13.08 1.36 -20.06
CA PRO A 376 -12.65 2.15 -21.20
C PRO A 376 -13.54 1.93 -22.42
N GLY A 377 -14.02 3.01 -23.03
CA GLY A 377 -14.82 2.94 -24.25
C GLY A 377 -15.65 4.18 -24.48
N TYR A 378 -16.16 4.32 -25.71
CA TYR A 378 -17.20 5.28 -26.05
C TYR A 378 -18.55 4.55 -25.95
N HIS A 379 -19.30 4.81 -24.88
CA HIS A 379 -20.54 4.10 -24.58
C HIS A 379 -21.75 4.92 -25.04
N THR A 380 -22.53 4.38 -25.97
CA THR A 380 -23.70 5.05 -26.56
C THR A 380 -24.96 4.19 -26.44
N GLY A 381 -26.12 4.80 -26.70
CA GLY A 381 -27.41 4.10 -26.66
C GLY A 381 -27.66 3.43 -25.31
N PRO A 382 -28.12 2.17 -25.27
CA PRO A 382 -28.36 1.44 -24.03
C PRO A 382 -27.12 1.29 -23.13
N ASN A 383 -25.90 1.28 -23.71
CA ASN A 383 -24.66 1.12 -22.96
C ASN A 383 -24.24 2.38 -22.19
N LEU A 384 -24.81 3.55 -22.52
CA LEU A 384 -24.51 4.82 -21.84
C LEU A 384 -24.74 4.73 -20.32
N LYS A 385 -25.74 3.94 -19.89
CA LYS A 385 -26.12 3.77 -18.49
C LYS A 385 -25.34 2.68 -17.74
N LYS A 386 -24.43 1.97 -18.41
CA LYS A 386 -23.74 0.82 -17.81
C LYS A 386 -22.54 1.19 -16.95
N TRP A 387 -21.86 2.29 -17.26
CA TRP A 387 -20.55 2.60 -16.67
C TRP A 387 -20.43 4.03 -16.15
N GLY A 388 -19.47 4.26 -15.26
CA GLY A 388 -19.08 5.59 -14.77
C GLY A 388 -20.19 6.35 -14.05
N HIS A 389 -20.13 7.68 -14.09
CA HIS A 389 -21.13 8.54 -13.44
C HIS A 389 -22.55 8.41 -14.05
N MET A 390 -22.67 7.88 -15.27
CA MET A 390 -23.98 7.60 -15.88
C MET A 390 -24.65 6.35 -15.30
N LYS A 391 -23.85 5.36 -14.88
CA LYS A 391 -24.35 4.26 -14.05
C LYS A 391 -24.81 4.76 -12.68
N LEU A 392 -24.02 5.61 -12.02
CA LEU A 392 -24.40 6.25 -10.76
C LEU A 392 -25.74 6.98 -10.89
N ARG A 393 -25.87 7.81 -11.93
CA ARG A 393 -27.13 8.51 -12.25
C ARG A 393 -28.31 7.56 -12.34
N SER A 394 -28.17 6.48 -13.09
CA SER A 394 -29.25 5.50 -13.29
C SER A 394 -29.62 4.80 -11.98
N VAL A 395 -28.64 4.47 -11.14
CA VAL A 395 -28.87 3.89 -9.81
C VAL A 395 -29.61 4.87 -8.90
N LEU A 396 -29.19 6.13 -8.84
CA LEU A 396 -29.85 7.14 -8.00
C LEU A 396 -31.28 7.44 -8.43
N GLN A 397 -31.58 7.38 -9.73
CA GLN A 397 -32.93 7.54 -10.26
C GLN A 397 -33.90 6.41 -9.83
N GLU A 398 -33.38 5.26 -9.44
CA GLU A 398 -34.15 4.14 -8.90
C GLU A 398 -34.41 4.28 -7.39
N CYS A 399 -33.77 5.26 -6.72
CA CYS A 399 -33.87 5.48 -5.28
C CYS A 399 -34.85 6.61 -4.95
N VAL A 400 -35.54 6.45 -3.81
CA VAL A 400 -36.40 7.46 -3.21
C VAL A 400 -35.75 7.94 -1.91
N PHE A 401 -35.69 9.25 -1.73
CA PHE A 401 -35.02 9.89 -0.59
C PHE A 401 -36.00 10.74 0.22
N ASN A 402 -35.71 10.91 1.51
CA ASN A 402 -36.44 11.85 2.36
C ASN A 402 -36.26 13.30 1.86
N LYS A 403 -37.23 14.17 2.16
CA LYS A 403 -37.17 15.59 1.76
C LYS A 403 -35.98 16.35 2.34
N GLU A 404 -35.42 15.91 3.46
CA GLU A 404 -34.20 16.47 4.05
C GLU A 404 -32.98 16.37 3.11
N PHE A 405 -32.98 15.41 2.18
CA PHE A 405 -31.89 15.25 1.21
C PHE A 405 -32.00 16.21 0.00
N GLN A 406 -33.05 17.03 -0.08
CA GLN A 406 -33.17 18.03 -1.14
C GLN A 406 -32.02 19.03 -1.07
N LYS A 407 -31.34 19.23 -2.20
CA LYS A 407 -30.16 20.11 -2.33
C LYS A 407 -29.04 19.78 -1.33
N SER A 408 -28.98 18.55 -0.83
CA SER A 408 -27.90 18.12 0.06
C SER A 408 -26.53 18.32 -0.61
N PRO A 409 -25.51 18.75 0.15
CA PRO A 409 -24.17 18.96 -0.40
C PRO A 409 -23.63 17.72 -1.11
N LEU A 410 -22.95 17.95 -2.24
CA LEU A 410 -22.27 16.91 -3.01
C LEU A 410 -20.81 16.84 -2.56
N VAL A 411 -20.48 15.84 -1.75
CA VAL A 411 -19.13 15.68 -1.21
C VAL A 411 -18.27 14.80 -2.11
N TYR A 412 -17.12 15.34 -2.55
CA TYR A 412 -16.13 14.65 -3.37
C TYR A 412 -14.86 14.42 -2.56
N GLN A 413 -14.59 13.18 -2.18
CA GLN A 413 -13.34 12.77 -1.54
C GLN A 413 -12.57 11.86 -2.50
N PHE A 414 -11.31 12.20 -2.79
CA PHE A 414 -10.46 11.46 -3.72
C PHE A 414 -8.98 11.66 -3.39
N SER A 415 -8.10 10.82 -3.95
CA SER A 415 -6.63 10.88 -3.75
C SER A 415 -5.84 11.29 -4.98
N SER A 416 -6.51 11.46 -6.13
CA SER A 416 -5.92 11.99 -7.36
C SER A 416 -6.91 12.91 -8.07
N LEU A 417 -6.41 13.98 -8.69
CA LEU A 417 -7.21 14.91 -9.49
C LEU A 417 -6.67 15.00 -10.92
N GLY A 418 -7.55 14.72 -11.88
CA GLY A 418 -7.26 14.89 -13.32
C GLY A 418 -7.40 16.35 -13.77
N SER A 419 -7.27 16.59 -15.07
CA SER A 419 -7.63 17.89 -15.66
C SER A 419 -9.14 17.96 -15.77
N LEU A 420 -9.77 18.87 -15.02
CA LEU A 420 -11.22 19.04 -14.99
C LEU A 420 -11.62 20.37 -15.62
N ASP A 421 -12.80 20.43 -16.22
CA ASP A 421 -13.45 21.66 -16.64
C ASP A 421 -14.83 21.82 -15.99
N GLU A 422 -15.37 23.03 -16.05
CA GLU A 422 -16.66 23.37 -15.44
C GLU A 422 -17.82 22.56 -16.04
N LYS A 423 -17.75 22.22 -17.33
CA LYS A 423 -18.81 21.46 -18.01
C LYS A 423 -18.88 20.04 -17.47
N TRP A 424 -17.72 19.40 -17.32
CA TRP A 424 -17.61 18.07 -16.75
C TRP A 424 -18.04 18.04 -15.29
N MET A 425 -17.65 19.03 -14.49
CA MET A 425 -18.09 19.15 -13.10
C MET A 425 -19.61 19.31 -12.98
N ALA A 426 -20.23 20.13 -13.84
CA ALA A 426 -21.67 20.29 -13.88
C ALA A 426 -22.39 19.01 -14.30
N GLU A 427 -21.83 18.26 -15.26
CA GLU A 427 -22.35 16.97 -15.68
C GLU A 427 -22.30 15.93 -14.55
N LEU A 428 -21.16 15.84 -13.85
CA LEU A 428 -21.00 14.94 -12.71
C LEU A 428 -21.96 15.31 -11.57
N ALA A 429 -22.08 16.60 -11.23
CA ALA A 429 -23.01 17.08 -10.22
C ALA A 429 -24.47 16.72 -10.56
N SER A 430 -24.86 16.89 -11.83
CA SER A 430 -26.18 16.47 -12.32
C SER A 430 -26.43 14.97 -12.13
N SER A 431 -25.43 14.13 -12.44
CA SER A 431 -25.51 12.69 -12.17
C SER A 431 -25.67 12.38 -10.68
N MET A 432 -24.92 13.02 -9.81
CA MET A 432 -24.96 12.80 -8.36
C MET A 432 -26.26 13.30 -7.69
N SER A 433 -26.94 14.27 -8.30
CA SER A 433 -28.22 14.81 -7.82
C SER A 433 -29.46 14.15 -8.45
N SER A 434 -29.30 13.05 -9.19
CA SER A 434 -30.38 12.46 -10.00
C SER A 434 -31.42 11.63 -9.22
N GLY A 435 -31.40 11.67 -7.88
CA GLY A 435 -32.42 11.04 -7.04
C GLY A 435 -33.73 11.83 -6.97
N TYR A 436 -34.77 11.18 -6.47
CA TYR A 436 -36.10 11.78 -6.28
C TYR A 436 -36.52 11.72 -4.80
N SER A 437 -37.30 12.70 -4.35
CA SER A 437 -38.01 12.61 -3.07
C SER A 437 -39.29 11.78 -3.17
N GLU A 438 -39.91 11.47 -2.03
CA GLU A 438 -41.15 10.67 -1.96
C GLU A 438 -42.31 11.20 -2.82
N ASP A 439 -42.40 12.51 -2.98
CA ASP A 439 -43.37 13.20 -3.85
C ASP A 439 -42.96 13.20 -5.33
N LYS A 440 -41.94 12.40 -5.70
CA LYS A 440 -41.34 12.31 -7.03
C LYS A 440 -40.74 13.62 -7.55
N ALA A 441 -40.52 14.61 -6.68
CA ALA A 441 -39.78 15.80 -7.04
C ALA A 441 -38.27 15.48 -7.16
N PRO A 442 -37.54 16.06 -8.12
CA PRO A 442 -36.09 15.94 -8.17
C PRO A 442 -35.44 16.51 -6.90
N LEU A 443 -34.39 15.87 -6.39
CA LEU A 443 -33.67 16.38 -5.21
C LEU A 443 -33.00 17.75 -5.45
N GLY A 444 -32.69 18.05 -6.71
CA GLY A 444 -32.02 19.29 -7.09
C GLY A 444 -30.50 19.26 -6.85
N LEU A 445 -29.82 20.25 -7.42
CA LEU A 445 -28.37 20.38 -7.31
C LEU A 445 -27.98 20.85 -5.90
N GLY A 446 -27.06 20.12 -5.27
CA GLY A 446 -26.44 20.50 -4.01
C GLY A 446 -25.16 21.31 -4.22
N GLU A 447 -24.67 21.92 -3.14
CA GLU A 447 -23.38 22.60 -3.12
C GLU A 447 -22.22 21.60 -3.25
N PRO A 448 -21.29 21.78 -4.20
CA PRO A 448 -20.14 20.90 -4.35
C PRO A 448 -19.09 21.18 -3.27
N LEU A 449 -18.72 20.16 -2.49
CA LEU A 449 -17.70 20.23 -1.45
C LEU A 449 -16.57 19.23 -1.74
N ILE A 450 -15.34 19.73 -1.86
CA ILE A 450 -14.17 18.88 -2.14
C ILE A 450 -13.40 18.64 -0.83
N ILE A 451 -13.15 17.36 -0.54
CA ILE A 451 -12.28 16.92 0.54
C ILE A 451 -10.97 16.44 -0.08
N TRP A 452 -9.91 17.22 0.13
CA TRP A 452 -8.58 16.96 -0.38
C TRP A 452 -7.53 17.32 0.67
N PRO A 453 -6.49 16.49 0.87
CA PRO A 453 -5.47 16.78 1.87
C PRO A 453 -4.67 18.04 1.50
N SER A 454 -4.56 18.96 2.45
CA SER A 454 -3.69 20.13 2.33
C SER A 454 -2.21 19.73 2.44
N VAL A 455 -1.32 20.66 2.08
CA VAL A 455 0.13 20.48 2.28
C VAL A 455 0.44 20.20 3.76
N GLU A 456 -0.29 20.83 4.66
CA GLU A 456 -0.09 20.68 6.10
C GLU A 456 -0.59 19.33 6.62
N ASP A 457 -1.75 18.86 6.16
CA ASP A 457 -2.26 17.52 6.48
C ASP A 457 -1.26 16.44 6.07
N VAL A 458 -0.68 16.63 4.89
CA VAL A 458 0.36 15.76 4.34
C VAL A 458 1.63 15.81 5.19
N ARG A 459 2.12 17.02 5.51
CA ARG A 459 3.33 17.23 6.32
C ARG A 459 3.20 16.63 7.71
N CYS A 460 2.02 16.66 8.29
CA CYS A 460 1.75 16.15 9.64
C CYS A 460 1.23 14.70 9.66
N SER A 461 1.23 14.00 8.53
CA SER A 461 0.78 12.61 8.44
C SER A 461 1.79 11.62 9.04
N LEU A 462 1.32 10.40 9.37
CA LEU A 462 2.15 9.29 9.88
C LEU A 462 3.29 8.89 8.94
N GLU A 463 3.17 9.19 7.65
CA GLU A 463 4.12 8.78 6.61
C GLU A 463 5.25 9.79 6.38
N LEU A 464 5.22 10.97 7.00
CA LEU A 464 6.24 12.04 6.94
C LEU A 464 7.34 11.82 5.88
N GLU A 465 7.02 12.24 4.64
CA GLU A 465 7.90 12.31 3.47
C GLU A 465 8.45 10.98 2.88
N VAL A 466 7.75 9.86 3.02
CA VAL A 466 8.05 8.61 2.30
C VAL A 466 6.91 8.24 1.36
N GLN A 467 7.12 8.40 0.04
CA GLN A 467 6.23 8.02 -1.07
C GLN A 467 4.77 8.55 -1.01
N PHE A 468 4.54 9.73 -1.57
CA PHE A 468 3.19 10.23 -1.80
C PHE A 468 2.48 9.52 -2.96
N GLN A 469 1.28 9.01 -2.69
CA GLN A 469 0.27 8.65 -3.71
C GLN A 469 -0.85 9.70 -3.76
N VAL A 470 -0.48 10.98 -3.72
CA VAL A 470 -1.40 12.10 -3.98
C VAL A 470 -0.93 12.75 -5.27
N HIS A 471 -1.74 12.65 -6.34
CA HIS A 471 -1.33 13.12 -7.66
C HIS A 471 -2.19 14.29 -8.12
N LEU A 472 -1.55 15.44 -8.35
CA LEU A 472 -2.12 16.62 -8.99
C LEU A 472 -1.18 17.06 -10.11
N ARG A 473 -1.67 17.09 -11.36
CA ARG A 473 -0.98 17.76 -12.47
C ARG A 473 -1.86 18.90 -12.97
N MET A 474 -1.60 20.12 -12.51
CA MET A 474 -2.15 21.31 -13.13
C MET A 474 -1.35 21.62 -14.40
N TRP A 475 -1.98 21.54 -15.56
CA TRP A 475 -1.44 22.18 -16.76
C TRP A 475 -1.69 23.68 -16.61
N LYS A 476 -0.61 24.47 -16.46
CA LYS A 476 -0.73 25.92 -16.61
C LYS A 476 -1.24 26.18 -18.03
N LYS A 477 -2.37 26.88 -18.12
CA LYS A 477 -2.78 27.54 -19.35
C LYS A 477 -1.77 28.67 -19.54
N ASP A 478 -0.87 28.54 -20.52
CA ASP A 478 -0.10 29.69 -20.97
C ASP A 478 -1.14 30.70 -21.49
N SER A 479 -1.18 31.85 -20.80
CA SER A 479 -2.03 33.00 -21.07
C SER A 479 -1.73 33.64 -22.42
#